data_AF-A0A3Q0JAK6-F1
#
_entry.id   AF-A0A3Q0JAK6-F1
#
_cell.length_a   1.000
_cell.length_b   1.000
_cell.length_c   1.000
_cell.angle_alpha   90.00
_cell.angle_beta   90.00
_cell.angle_gamma   90.00
#
_symmetry.space_group_name_H-M   'P 1'
#
loop_
_entity.id
_entity.type
_entity.pdbx_description
1 polymer ?
#
loop_
_entity_poly.entity_id
_entity_poly.type
_entity_poly.pdbx_seq_one_letter_code
_entity_poly.pdbx_strand_id
1 'polypeptide(L)' 'MVTDILISLDDRYLYTSNWMHGDIRQYDIRDTAHPVLVGQIFLGGKIQSDSGVTVIDDPELDVSV' A
#
# COMPACT_ATOMS: atom_id res chain seq x y z
N MET A 1 -5.55 0.20 8.70
CA MET A 1 -6.81 -0.59 8.56
C MET A 1 -7.05 -0.76 7.07
N VAL A 2 -6.97 -1.99 6.59
CA VAL A 2 -7.31 -2.35 5.20
C VAL A 2 -8.83 -2.45 5.13
N THR A 3 -9.47 -1.69 4.24
CA THR A 3 -10.93 -1.76 4.08
C THR A 3 -11.31 -2.68 2.95
N ASP A 4 -10.56 -2.65 1.84
CA ASP A 4 -10.87 -3.39 0.63
C ASP A 4 -9.62 -3.95 -0.04
N ILE A 5 -9.83 -5.01 -0.80
CA ILE A 5 -8.83 -5.66 -1.65
C ILE A 5 -9.39 -5.77 -3.07
N LEU A 6 -8.51 -5.59 -4.06
CA LEU A 6 -8.85 -5.73 -5.48
C LEU A 6 -7.71 -6.45 -6.19
N ILE A 7 -8.04 -7.43 -7.02
CA ILE A 7 -7.06 -8.15 -7.84
C ILE A 7 -7.20 -7.66 -9.29
N SER A 8 -6.08 -7.45 -9.97
CA SER A 8 -6.08 -7.10 -11.38
C SER A 8 -6.67 -8.25 -12.22
N LEU A 9 -7.28 -7.90 -13.36
CA LEU A 9 -7.91 -8.89 -14.25
C LEU A 9 -6.96 -9.96 -14.79
N ASP A 10 -5.66 -9.72 -14.73
CA ASP A 10 -4.60 -10.64 -15.16
C ASP A 10 -3.95 -11.40 -14.01
N ASP A 11 -4.49 -11.33 -12.79
CA ASP A 11 -4.01 -11.98 -11.56
C ASP A 11 -2.55 -11.66 -11.19
N ARG A 12 -2.00 -10.56 -11.70
CA ARG A 12 -0.61 -10.16 -11.42
C ARG A 12 -0.47 -9.19 -10.27
N TYR A 13 -1.49 -8.40 -9.97
CA TYR A 13 -1.40 -7.35 -8.97
C TYR A 13 -2.56 -7.40 -7.97
N LEU A 14 -2.22 -7.20 -6.70
CA LEU A 14 -3.14 -6.99 -5.60
C LEU A 14 -3.08 -5.53 -5.16
N TYR A 15 -4.23 -4.88 -5.12
CA TYR A 15 -4.40 -3.53 -4.59
C TYR A 15 -5.09 -3.60 -3.24
N THR A 16 -4.57 -2.86 -2.27
CA THR A 16 -5.16 -2.75 -0.93
C THR A 16 -5.49 -1.29 -0.64
N SER A 17 -6.71 -1.03 -0.16
CA SER A 17 -7.11 0.30 0.29
C SER A 17 -6.90 0.42 1.79
N ASN A 18 -5.96 1.28 2.19
CA ASN A 18 -5.67 1.56 3.60
C ASN A 18 -6.31 2.89 4.00
N TRP A 19 -7.62 2.88 4.21
CA TRP A 19 -8.39 4.10 4.45
C TRP A 19 -7.89 4.95 5.64
N MET A 20 -7.43 4.31 6.72
CA MET A 20 -6.94 5.03 7.91
C MET A 20 -5.58 5.71 7.68
N HIS A 21 -4.67 5.04 6.96
CA HIS A 21 -3.39 5.61 6.57
C HIS A 21 -3.58 6.65 5.45
N GLY A 22 -4.57 6.43 4.58
CA GLY A 22 -4.82 7.28 3.43
C GLY A 22 -3.96 6.92 2.23
N ASP A 23 -3.61 5.64 2.07
CA ASP A 23 -2.81 5.17 0.96
C ASP A 23 -3.42 3.95 0.27
N ILE A 24 -3.10 3.81 -1.01
CA ILE A 24 -3.35 2.61 -1.79
C ILE A 24 -2.00 1.98 -2.07
N ARG A 25 -1.89 0.69 -1.78
CA ARG A 25 -0.68 -0.09 -2.03
C ARG A 25 -0.95 -1.13 -3.11
N GLN A 26 0.01 -1.25 -4.02
CA GLN A 26 0.02 -2.22 -5.10
C GLN A 26 1.12 -3.24 -4.84
N TYR A 27 0.72 -4.51 -4.78
CA TYR A 27 1.60 -5.65 -4.62
C TYR A 27 1.62 -6.47 -5.91
N ASP A 28 2.80 -6.90 -6.33
CA ASP A 28 2.97 -7.95 -7.33
C ASP A 28 2.74 -9.31 -6.65
N ILE A 29 1.81 -10.09 -7.20
CA ILE A 29 1.36 -11.38 -6.66
C ILE A 29 1.64 -12.53 -7.64
N ARG A 30 2.59 -12.38 -8.57
CA ARG A 30 3.04 -13.49 -9.44
C ARG A 30 3.53 -14.70 -8.65
N ASP A 31 4.15 -14.47 -7.49
CA ASP A 31 4.34 -15.47 -6.42
C ASP A 31 3.38 -15.15 -5.28
N THR A 32 2.29 -15.91 -5.17
CA THR A 32 1.25 -15.66 -4.17
C THR A 32 1.72 -15.91 -2.73
N ALA A 33 2.81 -16.66 -2.53
CA ALA A 33 3.40 -16.89 -1.21
C ALA A 33 4.29 -15.71 -0.76
N HIS A 34 4.78 -14.90 -1.70
CA HIS A 34 5.67 -13.77 -1.43
C HIS A 34 5.23 -12.51 -2.19
N PRO A 35 4.12 -11.87 -1.79
CA PRO A 35 3.69 -10.61 -2.39
C PRO A 35 4.75 -9.52 -2.22
N VAL A 36 5.11 -8.84 -3.31
CA VAL A 36 6.14 -7.78 -3.31
C VAL A 36 5.46 -6.43 -3.48
N LEU A 37 5.72 -5.46 -2.58
CA LEU A 37 5.23 -4.10 -2.75
C LEU A 37 5.95 -3.44 -3.94
N VAL A 38 5.20 -3.03 -4.96
CA VAL A 38 5.75 -2.40 -6.17
C VAL A 38 5.33 -0.94 -6.35
N GLY A 39 4.34 -0.49 -5.58
CA GLY A 39 3.88 0.88 -5.65
C GLY A 39 3.00 1.27 -4.47
N GLN A 40 3.07 2.55 -4.11
CA GLN A 40 2.27 3.15 -3.06
C GLN A 40 1.90 4.57 -3.47
N ILE A 41 0.62 4.90 -3.31
CA ILE A 41 0.09 6.23 -3.61
C ILE A 41 -0.68 6.70 -2.38
N PHE A 42 -0.31 7.87 -1.86
CA PHE A 42 -1.03 8.54 -0.79
C PHE A 42 -2.17 9.37 -1.38
N LEU A 43 -3.39 9.09 -0.93
CA LEU A 43 -4.64 9.73 -1.33
C LEU A 43 -5.47 10.00 -0.08
N GLY A 44 -5.31 11.19 0.50
CA GLY A 44 -6.07 11.57 1.70
C GLY A 44 -5.52 11.00 3.01
N GLY A 45 -6.40 10.84 4.00
CA GLY A 45 -6.09 10.22 5.29
C GLY A 45 -5.16 11.01 6.20
N LYS A 46 -4.66 10.33 7.24
CA LYS A 46 -3.94 10.94 8.36
C LYS A 46 -2.42 10.91 8.23
N ILE A 47 -1.85 10.39 7.14
CA ILE A 47 -0.39 10.31 6.94
C ILE A 47 0.12 11.38 5.96
N GLN A 48 -0.75 12.24 5.44
CA GLN A 48 -0.32 13.36 4.60
C GLN A 48 0.54 14.37 5.35
N SER A 49 1.42 15.05 4.62
CA SER A 49 2.40 16.00 5.12
C SER A 49 1.82 17.16 5.94
N ASP A 50 0.53 17.45 5.79
CA ASP A 50 -0.22 18.52 6.47
C ASP A 50 -0.99 18.05 7.72
N SER A 51 -1.01 16.75 7.99
CA SER A 51 -1.88 16.13 9.00
C SER A 51 -1.34 16.13 10.43
N GLY A 52 -0.12 16.62 10.65
CA GLY A 52 0.53 16.66 11.97
C GLY A 52 0.95 15.30 12.54
N VAL A 53 0.78 14.22 11.77
CA VAL A 53 1.22 12.86 12.11
C VAL A 53 2.48 12.55 11.28
N THR A 54 3.51 12.02 11.94
CA THR A 54 4.76 11.63 11.29
C THR A 54 4.91 10.12 11.35
N VAL A 55 5.21 9.51 10.19
CA VAL A 55 5.57 8.09 10.12
C VAL A 55 6.93 7.91 10.78
N ILE A 56 6.97 7.11 11.83
CA ILE A 56 8.18 6.83 12.63
C ILE A 56 8.91 5.57 12.13
N ASP A 57 8.17 4.61 11.58
CA ASP A 57 8.69 3.35 11.05
C ASP A 57 7.70 2.81 10.00
N ASP A 58 8.19 2.53 8.79
CA ASP A 58 7.45 1.84 7.73
C ASP A 58 8.40 0.84 7.04
N PRO A 59 8.57 -0.37 7.61
CA PRO A 59 9.51 -1.37 7.09
C PRO A 59 9.11 -1.90 5.71
N GLU A 60 7.90 -1.58 5.23
CA GLU A 60 7.39 -2.01 3.94
C GLU A 60 7.81 -1.04 2.83
N LEU A 61 8.11 0.22 3.17
CA LEU A 61 8.50 1.28 2.24
C LEU A 61 9.99 1.18 1.85
N ASP A 62 10.81 0.64 2.75
CA ASP A 62 12.27 0.48 2.60
C ASP A 62 12.70 -0.55 1.55
N VAL A 63 11.74 -1.32 1.00
CA VAL A 63 12.01 -2.39 0.01
C VAL A 63 11.95 -1.87 -1.44
N SER A 64 11.74 -0.57 -1.62
CA SER A 64 11.60 0.07 -2.94
C SER A 64 12.97 0.54 -3.47
N VAL A 65 13.80 -0.38 -3.98
CA VAL A 65 14.95 -0.08 -4.86
C VAL A 65 14.79 -0.82 -6.18
#